data_AF-A0A931DAS4-F1
#
_entry.id   AF-A0A931DAS4-F1
#
_cell.length_a   1.000
_cell.length_b   1.000
_cell.length_c   1.000
_cell.angle_alpha   90.00
_cell.angle_beta   90.00
_cell.angle_gamma   90.00
#
_symmetry.space_group_name_H-M   'P 1'
#
loop_
_entity.id
_entity.type
_entity.pdbx_description
1 polymer ?
#
loop_
_entity_poly.entity_id
_entity_poly.type
_entity_poly.pdbx_seq_one_letter_code
_entity_poly.pdbx_strand_id
1 'polypeptide(L)'
;MLKTALKPKWLLALLLAMALSGIFVGLSVWQFGRAETAPPPPASVTENPVELTTHFGPYRPLMAADADQIVTATGHFMPDSQVLVSGRLDSDESDRVGYWSVAAFVLDEPLPAGESAPEGSAAATGGDVVIPVVRGWTEEPRAPAEPSEETVTVTGRLLPTETPQADDASDGVLESLSVAQLINLWDVDSYSAFIVAFEATGADGADAMAADLEQVWVDPQPAEPQTNWLNIFYGLEWAVFAGFAFFLWTRLVSDDYKRTQKGKRVTKPQGRRLGGTHAQIQNAATWFKIAAYITGVFLLLLVVEMTAKYGFGVELVAGGTLYDGTSNALGFLPVDGYDGGFNITLAIQIAHGWMYVLYLLCDFRLWMLMRWKFPRLLFIALGGVVPFLSFYVESKIHREVQREIEDAPAAEKRY
;
A
#
# COMPACT_ATOMS: atom_id res chain seq x y z
N MET A 1 -5.22 -43.52 -22.64
CA MET A 1 -5.30 -42.57 -21.51
C MET A 1 -6.74 -42.19 -21.20
N LEU A 2 -7.57 -41.84 -22.18
CA LEU A 2 -9.00 -41.50 -21.99
C LEU A 2 -9.80 -42.54 -21.17
N LYS A 3 -9.66 -43.83 -21.50
CA LYS A 3 -10.29 -44.94 -20.74
C LYS A 3 -9.86 -45.01 -19.27
N THR A 4 -8.66 -44.53 -18.94
CA THR A 4 -8.21 -44.45 -17.54
C THR A 4 -8.83 -43.24 -16.86
N ALA A 5 -8.85 -42.08 -17.52
CA ALA A 5 -9.45 -40.86 -16.98
C ALA A 5 -10.93 -41.03 -16.62
N LEU A 6 -11.67 -41.84 -17.40
CA LEU A 6 -13.10 -42.13 -17.17
C LEU A 6 -13.38 -43.13 -16.04
N LYS A 7 -12.37 -43.67 -15.35
CA LYS A 7 -12.61 -44.54 -14.18
C LYS A 7 -13.19 -43.72 -13.03
N PRO A 8 -14.11 -44.26 -12.20
CA PRO A 8 -14.75 -43.50 -11.11
C PRO A 8 -13.76 -42.78 -10.19
N LYS A 9 -12.65 -43.43 -9.83
CA LYS A 9 -11.60 -42.82 -9.00
C LYS A 9 -10.98 -41.54 -9.61
N TRP A 10 -10.82 -41.50 -10.93
CA TRP A 10 -10.19 -40.38 -11.63
C TRP A 10 -11.19 -39.27 -11.96
N LEU A 11 -12.47 -39.62 -12.15
CA LEU A 11 -13.57 -38.66 -12.20
C LEU A 11 -13.77 -37.97 -10.84
N LEU A 12 -13.76 -38.71 -9.74
CA LEU A 12 -13.79 -38.13 -8.39
C LEU A 12 -12.58 -37.23 -8.13
N ALA A 13 -11.39 -37.65 -8.53
CA ALA A 13 -10.19 -36.81 -8.44
C ALA A 13 -10.28 -35.56 -9.32
N LEU A 14 -10.95 -35.62 -10.47
CA LEU A 14 -11.18 -34.46 -11.34
C LEU A 14 -12.15 -33.48 -10.67
N LEU A 15 -13.26 -33.98 -10.12
CA LEU A 15 -14.22 -33.16 -9.38
C LEU A 15 -13.55 -32.47 -8.19
N LEU A 16 -12.69 -33.18 -7.46
CA LEU A 16 -11.89 -32.58 -6.39
C LEU A 16 -10.94 -31.49 -6.92
N ALA A 17 -10.22 -31.75 -8.02
CA ALA A 17 -9.35 -30.76 -8.63
C ALA A 17 -10.13 -29.51 -9.09
N MET A 18 -11.29 -29.69 -9.70
CA MET A 18 -12.19 -28.58 -10.10
C MET A 18 -12.68 -27.79 -8.89
N ALA A 19 -13.10 -28.47 -7.81
CA ALA A 19 -13.53 -27.80 -6.59
C ALA A 19 -12.40 -26.97 -5.96
N LEU A 20 -11.19 -27.54 -5.85
CA LEU A 20 -10.02 -26.84 -5.33
C LEU A 20 -9.62 -25.66 -6.22
N SER A 21 -9.56 -25.84 -7.55
CA SER A 21 -9.28 -24.75 -8.48
C SER A 21 -10.34 -23.66 -8.42
N GLY A 22 -11.62 -24.00 -8.25
CA GLY A 22 -12.70 -23.03 -8.05
C GLY A 22 -12.50 -22.20 -6.79
N ILE A 23 -12.10 -22.82 -5.68
CA ILE A 23 -11.75 -22.12 -4.44
C ILE A 23 -10.58 -21.17 -4.68
N PHE A 24 -9.49 -21.65 -5.30
CA PHE A 24 -8.31 -20.81 -5.57
C PHE A 24 -8.61 -19.64 -6.51
N VAL A 25 -9.42 -19.85 -7.56
CA VAL A 25 -9.85 -18.75 -8.44
C VAL A 25 -10.72 -17.76 -7.68
N GLY A 26 -11.64 -18.22 -6.83
CA GLY A 26 -12.44 -17.35 -5.96
C GLY A 26 -11.58 -16.51 -5.02
N LEU A 27 -10.57 -17.12 -4.38
CA LEU A 27 -9.60 -16.41 -3.55
C LEU A 27 -8.75 -15.42 -4.37
N SER A 28 -8.37 -15.78 -5.59
CA SER A 28 -7.63 -14.89 -6.50
C SER A 28 -8.44 -13.63 -6.84
N VAL A 29 -9.71 -13.79 -7.25
CA VAL A 29 -10.62 -12.68 -7.53
C VAL A 29 -10.84 -11.82 -6.28
N TRP A 30 -11.06 -12.46 -5.13
CA TRP A 30 -11.23 -11.74 -3.87
C TRP A 30 -9.98 -10.92 -3.50
N GLN A 31 -8.79 -11.47 -3.69
CA GLN A 31 -7.53 -10.76 -3.43
C GLN A 31 -7.36 -9.56 -4.36
N PHE A 32 -7.61 -9.71 -5.67
CA PHE A 32 -7.54 -8.59 -6.60
C PHE A 32 -8.54 -7.48 -6.27
N GLY A 33 -9.77 -7.83 -5.88
CA GLY A 33 -10.76 -6.85 -5.44
C GLY A 33 -10.35 -6.09 -4.15
N ARG A 34 -9.47 -6.67 -3.33
CA ARG A 34 -8.91 -6.03 -2.12
C ARG A 34 -7.60 -5.29 -2.39
N ALA A 35 -7.07 -5.35 -3.62
CA ALA A 35 -5.84 -4.66 -4.00
C ALA A 35 -6.06 -3.15 -4.17
N GLU A 36 -7.28 -2.70 -4.45
CA GLU A 36 -7.63 -1.30 -4.71
C GLU A 36 -8.06 -0.53 -3.44
N THR A 37 -7.93 -1.14 -2.26
CA THR A 37 -8.38 -0.53 -1.00
C THR A 37 -7.33 -0.75 0.10
N ALA A 38 -6.22 -0.01 0.05
CA ALA A 38 -5.50 0.23 1.30
C ALA A 38 -6.31 1.25 2.12
N PRO A 39 -6.69 0.95 3.38
CA PRO A 39 -7.29 1.97 4.23
C PRO A 39 -6.28 3.10 4.46
N PRO A 40 -6.74 4.37 4.49
CA PRO A 40 -5.84 5.50 4.70
C PRO A 40 -5.13 5.41 6.06
N PRO A 41 -3.97 6.08 6.22
CA PRO A 41 -3.41 6.31 7.55
C PRO A 41 -4.49 6.94 8.44
N PRO A 42 -4.53 6.58 9.74
CA PRO A 42 -5.63 6.98 10.60
C PRO A 42 -5.77 8.50 10.62
N ALA A 43 -7.01 9.00 10.50
CA ALA A 43 -7.32 10.44 10.53
C ALA A 43 -6.65 11.18 11.69
N SER A 44 -6.35 10.51 12.81
CA SER A 44 -5.66 11.07 13.97
C SER A 44 -4.32 11.76 13.72
N VAL A 45 -3.68 11.62 12.55
CA VAL A 45 -2.39 12.27 12.26
C VAL A 45 -2.59 13.73 11.79
N THR A 46 -3.47 13.97 10.81
CA THR A 46 -3.72 15.32 10.26
C THR A 46 -4.56 16.21 11.16
N GLU A 47 -5.27 15.63 12.13
CA GLU A 47 -6.13 16.38 13.06
C GLU A 47 -5.36 17.09 14.19
N ASN A 48 -4.06 16.87 14.33
CA ASN A 48 -3.24 17.61 15.30
C ASN A 48 -2.72 18.90 14.66
N PRO A 49 -3.05 20.09 15.20
CA PRO A 49 -2.56 21.35 14.64
C PRO A 49 -1.03 21.47 14.68
N VAL A 50 -0.43 21.88 13.57
CA VAL A 50 1.00 22.22 13.46
C VAL A 50 1.18 23.64 12.93
N GLU A 51 2.30 24.29 13.24
CA GLU A 51 2.56 25.64 12.72
C GLU A 51 2.72 25.62 11.19
N LEU A 52 2.02 26.51 10.48
CA LEU A 52 2.02 26.56 9.02
C LEU A 52 3.44 26.61 8.47
N THR A 53 4.30 27.50 8.96
CA THR A 53 5.68 27.70 8.48
C THR A 53 6.61 26.54 8.74
N THR A 54 6.30 25.67 9.72
CA THR A 54 7.07 24.44 9.97
C THR A 54 6.66 23.32 9.00
N HIS A 55 5.44 23.37 8.48
CA HIS A 55 4.87 22.34 7.59
C HIS A 55 4.97 22.71 6.10
N PHE A 56 4.58 23.93 5.76
CA PHE A 56 4.46 24.43 4.39
C PHE A 56 4.98 25.87 4.28
N GLY A 57 5.83 26.12 3.28
CA GLY A 57 6.39 27.44 2.98
C GLY A 57 5.82 28.03 1.69
N PRO A 58 5.96 29.36 1.47
CA PRO A 58 5.53 29.98 0.23
C PRO A 58 6.46 29.62 -0.93
N TYR A 59 6.07 29.99 -2.15
CA TYR A 59 6.87 29.81 -3.39
C TYR A 59 7.17 28.36 -3.82
N ARG A 60 6.66 27.37 -3.10
CA ARG A 60 6.65 25.97 -3.54
C ARG A 60 5.22 25.50 -3.82
N PRO A 61 5.02 24.57 -4.77
CA PRO A 61 3.72 23.91 -4.96
C PRO A 61 3.33 23.08 -3.72
N LEU A 62 2.04 23.10 -3.37
CA LEU A 62 1.45 22.19 -2.37
C LEU A 62 1.38 20.77 -2.95
N MET A 63 2.00 19.81 -2.27
CA MET A 63 1.94 18.39 -2.64
C MET A 63 0.82 17.68 -1.87
N ALA A 64 0.39 16.52 -2.35
CA ALA A 64 -0.63 15.71 -1.67
C ALA A 64 -0.24 15.33 -0.23
N ALA A 65 1.06 15.20 0.07
CA ALA A 65 1.56 14.93 1.43
C ALA A 65 1.49 16.15 2.37
N ASP A 66 1.38 17.36 1.82
CA ASP A 66 1.27 18.61 2.59
C ASP A 66 -0.20 18.99 2.86
N ALA A 67 -1.12 18.55 2.01
CA ALA A 67 -2.54 18.89 2.07
C ALA A 67 -3.26 18.23 3.27
N ASP A 68 -4.45 18.73 3.59
CA ASP A 68 -5.36 18.25 4.64
C ASP A 68 -4.84 18.32 6.08
N GLN A 69 -3.59 18.72 6.29
CA GLN A 69 -3.04 18.99 7.62
C GLN A 69 -3.76 20.16 8.29
N ILE A 70 -4.18 20.00 9.55
CA ILE A 70 -4.61 21.13 10.36
C ILE A 70 -3.38 21.96 10.72
N VAL A 71 -3.44 23.24 10.39
CA VAL A 71 -2.36 24.21 10.61
C VAL A 71 -2.81 25.35 11.51
N THR A 72 -1.86 25.92 12.24
CA THR A 72 -2.01 27.21 12.92
C THR A 72 -1.18 28.26 12.20
N ALA A 73 -1.75 29.43 11.93
CA ALA A 73 -1.08 30.58 11.34
C ALA A 73 -1.37 31.84 12.17
N THR A 74 -0.34 32.60 12.50
CA THR A 74 -0.45 33.85 13.28
C THR A 74 -0.12 35.05 12.38
N GLY A 75 -0.95 36.08 12.48
CA GLY A 75 -0.90 37.21 11.57
C GLY A 75 -2.15 38.08 11.68
N HIS A 76 -2.43 38.85 10.63
CA HIS A 76 -3.60 39.72 10.57
C HIS A 76 -4.23 39.66 9.17
N PHE A 77 -5.51 40.02 9.07
CA PHE A 77 -6.18 40.09 7.78
C PHE A 77 -5.86 41.40 7.06
N MET A 78 -5.63 41.31 5.76
CA MET A 78 -5.41 42.48 4.91
C MET A 78 -6.76 43.19 4.67
N PRO A 79 -6.85 44.51 4.91
CA PRO A 79 -8.04 45.30 4.60
C PRO A 79 -8.41 45.24 3.11
N ASP A 80 -9.70 45.42 2.80
CA ASP A 80 -10.23 45.49 1.42
C ASP A 80 -9.89 44.26 0.53
N SER A 81 -9.45 43.14 1.14
CA SER A 81 -9.08 41.90 0.43
C SER A 81 -10.22 40.88 0.33
N GLN A 82 -11.37 41.18 0.93
CA GLN A 82 -12.45 40.21 1.07
C GLN A 82 -13.16 39.92 -0.26
N VAL A 83 -13.34 38.64 -0.55
CA VAL A 83 -14.06 38.12 -1.72
C VAL A 83 -15.01 37.00 -1.30
N LEU A 84 -16.08 36.81 -2.06
CA LEU A 84 -17.00 35.69 -1.87
C LEU A 84 -16.72 34.60 -2.91
N VAL A 85 -16.75 33.34 -2.50
CA VAL A 85 -16.67 32.19 -3.42
C VAL A 85 -17.98 31.43 -3.39
N SER A 86 -18.66 31.39 -4.53
CA SER A 86 -19.98 30.77 -4.69
C SER A 86 -19.93 29.24 -4.82
N GLY A 87 -21.10 28.60 -4.76
CA GLY A 87 -21.23 27.16 -4.98
C GLY A 87 -20.75 26.30 -3.81
N ARG A 88 -20.69 26.88 -2.60
CA ARG A 88 -20.07 26.24 -1.43
C ARG A 88 -21.10 25.65 -0.48
N LEU A 89 -20.83 24.46 0.03
CA LEU A 89 -21.57 23.88 1.13
C LEU A 89 -21.07 24.45 2.47
N ASP A 90 -21.95 24.54 3.47
CA ASP A 90 -21.60 24.91 4.84
C ASP A 90 -20.86 23.76 5.57
N SER A 91 -21.16 22.50 5.20
CA SER A 91 -20.44 21.29 5.62
C SER A 91 -20.65 20.14 4.62
N ASP A 92 -19.82 19.11 4.70
CA ASP A 92 -19.88 17.93 3.83
C ASP A 92 -21.20 17.12 3.99
N GLU A 93 -21.92 17.26 5.10
CA GLU A 93 -23.19 16.57 5.36
C GLU A 93 -24.45 17.37 4.95
N SER A 94 -24.29 18.57 4.41
CA SER A 94 -25.40 19.50 4.17
C SER A 94 -25.67 19.76 2.69
N ASP A 95 -26.93 20.03 2.37
CA ASP A 95 -27.40 20.40 1.02
C ASP A 95 -27.46 21.93 0.81
N ARG A 96 -27.06 22.74 1.80
CA ARG A 96 -27.14 24.21 1.73
C ARG A 96 -25.99 24.75 0.89
N VAL A 97 -26.31 25.22 -0.32
CA VAL A 97 -25.36 25.91 -1.19
C VAL A 97 -25.40 27.40 -0.91
N GLY A 98 -24.24 27.99 -0.65
CA GLY A 98 -24.05 29.41 -0.39
C GLY A 98 -22.65 29.86 -0.80
N TYR A 99 -22.04 30.70 0.02
CA TYR A 99 -20.80 31.40 -0.29
C TYR A 99 -19.78 31.26 0.84
N TRP A 100 -18.53 30.96 0.50
CA TRP A 100 -17.41 31.12 1.41
C TRP A 100 -16.91 32.57 1.38
N SER A 101 -16.70 33.16 2.55
CA SER A 101 -16.03 34.45 2.69
C SER A 101 -14.53 34.24 2.84
N VAL A 102 -13.75 34.78 1.92
CA VAL A 102 -12.30 34.60 1.86
C VAL A 102 -11.60 35.94 1.95
N ALA A 103 -10.54 36.04 2.75
CA ALA A 103 -9.71 37.22 2.85
C ALA A 103 -8.22 36.84 2.83
N ALA A 104 -7.37 37.78 2.44
CA ALA A 104 -5.93 37.60 2.50
C ALA A 104 -5.46 37.71 3.96
N PHE A 105 -4.71 36.71 4.43
CA PHE A 105 -4.12 36.70 5.76
C PHE A 105 -2.62 36.89 5.67
N VAL A 106 -2.13 38.03 6.15
CA VAL A 106 -0.71 38.38 6.19
C VAL A 106 -0.07 37.67 7.39
N LEU A 107 0.94 36.84 7.15
CA LEU A 107 1.67 36.17 8.22
C LEU A 107 2.72 37.10 8.84
N ASP A 108 2.80 37.09 10.18
CA ASP A 108 3.84 37.81 10.93
C ASP A 108 5.23 37.26 10.60
N GLU A 109 5.34 35.93 10.46
CA GLU A 109 6.54 35.22 10.01
C GLU A 109 6.18 34.38 8.77
N PRO A 110 6.42 34.87 7.54
CA PRO A 110 5.96 34.20 6.32
C PRO A 110 6.93 33.14 5.76
N LEU A 111 8.09 32.94 6.37
CA LEU A 111 9.11 32.00 5.88
C LEU A 111 9.43 30.95 6.95
N PRO A 112 9.67 29.68 6.56
CA PRO A 112 10.22 28.69 7.47
C PRO A 112 11.55 29.17 8.09
N ALA A 113 11.78 28.81 9.34
CA ALA A 113 12.98 29.23 10.06
C ALA A 113 14.26 28.79 9.34
N GLY A 114 15.09 29.76 8.94
CA GLY A 114 16.36 29.53 8.26
C GLY A 114 16.27 29.44 6.73
N GLU A 115 15.08 29.61 6.15
CA GLU A 115 14.90 29.76 4.71
C GLU A 115 14.92 31.23 4.27
N SER A 116 15.47 31.48 3.07
CA SER A 116 15.48 32.80 2.45
C SER A 116 14.47 32.83 1.31
N ALA A 117 13.76 33.94 1.17
CA ALA A 117 12.87 34.16 0.04
C ALA A 117 13.63 34.13 -1.31
N PRO A 118 13.02 33.63 -2.39
CA PRO A 118 13.63 33.66 -3.73
C PRO A 118 14.00 35.08 -4.17
N GLU A 119 15.15 35.23 -4.84
CA GLU A 119 15.56 36.54 -5.38
C GLU A 119 14.46 37.10 -6.31
N GLY A 120 14.03 38.34 -6.04
CA GLY A 120 13.00 39.03 -6.81
C GLY A 120 11.56 38.82 -6.33
N SER A 121 11.32 38.00 -5.29
CA SER A 121 10.02 37.92 -4.60
C SER A 121 9.76 39.14 -3.71
N ALA A 122 8.49 39.40 -3.38
CA ALA A 122 8.10 40.46 -2.44
C ALA A 122 8.77 40.24 -1.08
N ALA A 123 8.75 39.01 -0.55
CA ALA A 123 9.41 38.68 0.72
C ALA A 123 10.92 38.96 0.72
N ALA A 124 11.63 38.77 -0.40
CA ALA A 124 13.05 39.10 -0.49
C ALA A 124 13.32 40.61 -0.39
N THR A 125 12.31 41.44 -0.68
CA THR A 125 12.35 42.90 -0.56
C THR A 125 11.66 43.43 0.70
N GLY A 126 11.20 42.54 1.60
CA GLY A 126 10.47 42.90 2.81
C GLY A 126 9.00 43.26 2.58
N GLY A 127 8.42 42.84 1.45
CA GLY A 127 6.98 42.91 1.21
C GLY A 127 6.21 41.76 1.85
N ASP A 128 4.91 41.94 1.99
CA ASP A 128 4.01 40.98 2.63
C ASP A 128 3.85 39.70 1.81
N VAL A 129 3.60 38.59 2.51
CA VAL A 129 3.19 37.32 1.91
C VAL A 129 1.92 36.86 2.60
N VAL A 130 0.91 36.52 1.80
CA VAL A 130 -0.40 36.16 2.33
C VAL A 130 -0.73 34.70 2.11
N ILE A 131 -1.61 34.16 2.94
CA ILE A 131 -2.35 32.93 2.64
C ILE A 131 -3.85 33.28 2.58
N PRO A 132 -4.61 32.86 1.55
CA PRO A 132 -6.05 33.00 1.57
C PRO A 132 -6.65 32.19 2.71
N VAL A 133 -7.54 32.80 3.47
CA VAL A 133 -8.23 32.15 4.58
C VAL A 133 -9.74 32.26 4.37
N VAL A 134 -10.43 31.11 4.34
CA VAL A 134 -11.89 31.04 4.43
C VAL A 134 -12.28 31.33 5.87
N ARG A 135 -12.96 32.45 6.09
CA ARG A 135 -13.39 32.94 7.41
C ARG A 135 -14.71 32.32 7.88
N GLY A 136 -15.51 31.78 6.95
CA GLY A 136 -16.81 31.19 7.23
C GLY A 136 -17.73 31.19 6.01
N TRP A 137 -18.98 30.80 6.23
CA TRP A 137 -20.01 30.60 5.20
C TRP A 137 -21.22 31.53 5.41
N THR A 138 -21.86 31.94 4.31
CA THR A 138 -23.12 32.72 4.29
C THR A 138 -24.06 32.20 3.19
N GLU A 139 -25.36 32.24 3.45
CA GLU A 139 -26.39 31.79 2.51
C GLU A 139 -26.60 32.80 1.37
N GLU A 140 -26.48 34.09 1.66
CA GLU A 140 -26.70 35.17 0.68
C GLU A 140 -25.36 35.80 0.25
N PRO A 141 -25.26 36.31 -0.99
CA PRO A 141 -24.09 37.04 -1.50
C PRO A 141 -24.03 38.47 -0.92
N ARG A 142 -24.07 38.57 0.41
CA ARG A 142 -23.99 39.82 1.16
C ARG A 142 -22.56 40.04 1.56
N ALA A 143 -22.05 41.27 1.38
CA ALA A 143 -20.75 41.69 1.89
C ALA A 143 -20.67 41.40 3.41
N PRO A 144 -19.82 40.45 3.85
CA PRO A 144 -19.60 40.16 5.27
C PRO A 144 -18.95 41.34 5.98
N ALA A 145 -18.96 41.33 7.32
CA ALA A 145 -18.17 42.28 8.09
C ALA A 145 -16.69 42.22 7.71
N GLU A 146 -16.10 43.39 7.43
CA GLU A 146 -14.66 43.52 7.16
C GLU A 146 -13.85 42.87 8.29
N PRO A 147 -12.75 42.18 7.96
CA PRO A 147 -11.93 41.54 8.96
C PRO A 147 -11.20 42.58 9.82
N SER A 148 -10.97 42.23 11.09
CA SER A 148 -10.16 43.05 11.99
C SER A 148 -8.70 43.05 11.55
N GLU A 149 -8.01 44.19 11.71
CA GLU A 149 -6.56 44.32 11.52
C GLU A 149 -5.77 43.85 12.75
N GLU A 150 -6.44 43.40 13.81
CA GLU A 150 -5.77 42.85 15.00
C GLU A 150 -5.08 41.52 14.70
N THR A 151 -3.95 41.30 15.37
CA THR A 151 -3.24 40.02 15.29
C THR A 151 -4.10 38.90 15.89
N VAL A 152 -4.31 37.85 15.10
CA VAL A 152 -5.04 36.65 15.47
C VAL A 152 -4.24 35.40 15.11
N THR A 153 -4.52 34.29 15.79
CA THR A 153 -4.06 32.97 15.40
C THR A 153 -5.22 32.20 14.80
N VAL A 154 -5.13 31.89 13.52
CA VAL A 154 -6.09 31.07 12.77
C VAL A 154 -5.69 29.61 12.89
N THR A 155 -6.64 28.75 13.24
CA THR A 155 -6.50 27.29 13.17
C THR A 155 -7.47 26.74 12.13
N GLY A 156 -6.97 25.97 11.17
CA GLY A 156 -7.79 25.49 10.06
C GLY A 156 -7.10 24.42 9.22
N ARG A 157 -7.84 23.85 8.26
CA ARG A 157 -7.28 22.82 7.35
C ARG A 157 -6.65 23.46 6.12
N LEU A 158 -5.42 23.05 5.82
CA LEU A 158 -4.68 23.48 4.63
C LEU A 158 -5.16 22.72 3.39
N LEU A 159 -5.66 23.43 2.38
CA LEU A 159 -6.23 22.84 1.17
C LEU A 159 -5.55 23.36 -0.11
N PRO A 160 -5.52 22.55 -1.19
CA PRO A 160 -4.92 22.92 -2.45
C PRO A 160 -5.74 24.00 -3.18
N THR A 161 -5.04 24.91 -3.88
CA THR A 161 -5.69 25.89 -4.77
C THR A 161 -6.59 25.22 -5.81
N GLU A 162 -7.69 25.87 -6.15
CA GLU A 162 -8.56 25.44 -7.24
C GLU A 162 -8.15 26.02 -8.60
N THR A 163 -8.69 25.41 -9.65
CA THR A 163 -8.48 25.87 -11.04
C THR A 163 -9.40 27.06 -11.32
N PRO A 164 -8.88 28.17 -11.89
CA PRO A 164 -9.71 29.32 -12.25
C PRO A 164 -10.73 28.95 -13.32
N GLN A 165 -11.96 29.44 -13.17
CA GLN A 165 -13.07 29.32 -14.12
C GLN A 165 -13.12 30.54 -15.03
N ALA A 166 -13.69 30.38 -16.23
CA ALA A 166 -13.68 31.42 -17.26
C ALA A 166 -14.64 32.59 -16.97
N ASP A 167 -15.66 32.38 -16.12
CA ASP A 167 -16.72 33.34 -15.80
C ASP A 167 -16.57 33.96 -14.38
N ASP A 168 -15.40 33.79 -13.77
CA ASP A 168 -15.08 34.01 -12.34
C ASP A 168 -15.14 35.46 -11.80
N ALA A 169 -15.76 36.42 -12.49
CA ALA A 169 -15.76 37.80 -12.01
C ALA A 169 -17.06 38.55 -12.36
N SER A 170 -18.08 38.38 -11.51
CA SER A 170 -19.19 39.34 -11.42
C SER A 170 -19.28 39.88 -10.00
N ASP A 171 -19.18 41.22 -9.85
CA ASP A 171 -19.47 41.96 -8.62
C ASP A 171 -18.82 41.43 -7.31
N GLY A 172 -17.55 40.98 -7.35
CA GLY A 172 -16.80 40.55 -6.15
C GLY A 172 -17.08 39.11 -5.70
N VAL A 173 -17.81 38.34 -6.51
CA VAL A 173 -18.07 36.92 -6.32
C VAL A 173 -17.28 36.10 -7.33
N LEU A 174 -16.51 35.14 -6.83
CA LEU A 174 -15.74 34.14 -7.58
C LEU A 174 -16.52 32.80 -7.62
N GLU A 175 -16.33 31.98 -8.64
CA GLU A 175 -16.87 30.60 -8.69
C GLU A 175 -15.85 29.59 -8.17
N SER A 176 -14.56 29.88 -8.31
CA SER A 176 -13.46 29.06 -7.79
C SER A 176 -12.57 29.79 -6.78
N LEU A 177 -11.99 29.03 -5.85
CA LEU A 177 -10.98 29.54 -4.92
C LEU A 177 -9.58 29.34 -5.52
N SER A 178 -9.29 30.09 -6.59
CA SER A 178 -7.99 30.03 -7.26
C SER A 178 -7.01 31.04 -6.65
N VAL A 179 -5.98 30.54 -5.98
CA VAL A 179 -4.92 31.38 -5.40
C VAL A 179 -4.22 32.22 -6.48
N ALA A 180 -4.00 31.65 -7.67
CA ALA A 180 -3.40 32.37 -8.78
C ALA A 180 -4.26 33.57 -9.21
N GLN A 181 -5.59 33.44 -9.16
CA GLN A 181 -6.48 34.57 -9.42
C GLN A 181 -6.41 35.60 -8.30
N LEU A 182 -6.42 35.16 -7.03
CA LEU A 182 -6.34 36.04 -5.87
C LEU A 182 -5.04 36.85 -5.81
N ILE A 183 -3.90 36.27 -6.19
CA ILE A 183 -2.62 37.00 -6.32
C ILE A 183 -2.76 38.18 -7.28
N ASN A 184 -3.47 38.02 -8.40
CA ASN A 184 -3.68 39.11 -9.37
C ASN A 184 -4.70 40.15 -8.88
N LEU A 185 -5.66 39.76 -8.02
CA LEU A 185 -6.66 40.67 -7.47
C LEU A 185 -6.10 41.51 -6.31
N TRP A 186 -5.32 40.89 -5.44
CA TRP A 186 -4.75 41.53 -4.25
C TRP A 186 -3.39 42.17 -4.51
N ASP A 187 -2.72 41.84 -5.61
CA ASP A 187 -1.39 42.34 -5.98
C ASP A 187 -0.33 42.08 -4.89
N VAL A 188 -0.36 40.88 -4.32
CA VAL A 188 0.55 40.44 -3.24
C VAL A 188 0.97 38.98 -3.43
N ASP A 189 2.21 38.66 -3.03
CA ASP A 189 2.72 37.29 -3.05
C ASP A 189 1.93 36.40 -2.10
N SER A 190 1.71 35.13 -2.48
CA SER A 190 0.91 34.21 -1.70
C SER A 190 1.45 32.78 -1.65
N TYR A 191 1.13 32.07 -0.57
CA TYR A 191 1.27 30.62 -0.46
C TYR A 191 0.43 29.93 -1.53
N SER A 192 0.88 28.80 -2.11
CA SER A 192 0.15 28.08 -3.16
C SER A 192 -1.01 27.18 -2.64
N ALA A 193 -1.63 27.59 -1.53
CA ALA A 193 -2.66 26.86 -0.80
C ALA A 193 -3.58 27.87 -0.09
N PHE A 194 -4.71 27.41 0.45
CA PHE A 194 -5.58 28.23 1.30
C PHE A 194 -5.93 27.47 2.60
N ILE A 195 -6.36 28.21 3.62
CA ILE A 195 -6.80 27.63 4.89
C ILE A 195 -8.31 27.76 5.00
N VAL A 196 -8.99 26.69 5.39
CA VAL A 196 -10.37 26.77 5.89
C VAL A 196 -10.33 26.90 7.40
N ALA A 197 -10.61 28.09 7.92
CA ALA A 197 -10.52 28.37 9.35
C ALA A 197 -11.68 27.72 10.11
N PHE A 198 -11.33 26.98 11.16
CA PHE A 198 -12.28 26.43 12.12
C PHE A 198 -12.36 27.33 13.36
N GLU A 199 -11.24 27.97 13.70
CA GLU A 199 -11.12 28.81 14.88
C GLU A 199 -10.18 29.97 14.56
N ALA A 200 -10.47 31.15 15.10
CA ALA A 200 -9.49 32.23 15.22
C ALA A 200 -9.54 32.78 16.62
N THR A 201 -8.36 32.96 17.22
CA THR A 201 -8.22 33.53 18.56
C THR A 201 -7.41 34.81 18.50
N GLY A 202 -7.89 35.86 19.17
CA GLY A 202 -7.14 37.10 19.35
C GLY A 202 -5.98 36.93 20.33
N ALA A 203 -5.09 37.93 20.40
CA ALA A 203 -3.93 37.92 21.30
C ALA A 203 -4.31 37.81 22.81
N ASP A 204 -5.54 38.17 23.17
CA ASP A 204 -6.11 38.03 24.51
C ASP A 204 -6.82 36.68 24.75
N GLY A 205 -6.82 35.81 23.74
CA GLY A 205 -7.51 34.51 23.74
C GLY A 205 -9.01 34.60 23.51
N ALA A 206 -9.55 35.76 23.13
CA ALA A 206 -10.94 35.90 22.74
C ALA A 206 -11.21 35.28 21.36
N ASP A 207 -12.44 34.80 21.15
CA ASP A 207 -12.89 34.35 19.84
C ASP A 207 -12.89 35.54 18.86
N ALA A 208 -12.16 35.38 17.76
CA ALA A 208 -11.99 36.36 16.70
C ALA A 208 -12.66 35.93 15.38
N MET A 209 -13.49 34.88 15.41
CA MET A 209 -14.32 34.49 14.28
C MET A 209 -15.38 35.56 13.97
N ALA A 210 -15.77 35.64 12.71
CA ALA A 210 -16.78 36.61 12.28
C ALA A 210 -18.17 36.19 12.78
N ALA A 211 -18.81 37.01 13.61
CA ALA A 211 -20.09 36.68 14.22
C ALA A 211 -21.26 36.59 13.22
N ASP A 212 -21.11 37.14 12.02
CA ASP A 212 -22.08 37.10 10.93
C ASP A 212 -21.85 35.95 9.93
N LEU A 213 -20.82 35.13 10.13
CA LEU A 213 -20.53 33.97 9.30
C LEU A 213 -20.78 32.67 10.09
N GLU A 214 -21.29 31.67 9.39
CA GLU A 214 -21.38 30.30 9.92
C GLU A 214 -20.00 29.63 9.81
N GLN A 215 -19.64 28.83 10.83
CA GLN A 215 -18.38 28.10 10.85
C GLN A 215 -18.36 27.04 9.74
N VAL A 216 -17.25 26.95 9.00
CA VAL A 216 -17.06 25.94 7.95
C VAL A 216 -16.16 24.84 8.48
N TRP A 217 -16.59 23.60 8.32
CA TRP A 217 -15.73 22.43 8.54
C TRP A 217 -15.60 21.65 7.24
N VAL A 218 -14.37 21.28 6.90
CA VAL A 218 -14.05 20.43 5.74
C VAL A 218 -13.35 19.19 6.26
N ASP A 219 -13.89 18.03 5.94
CA ASP A 219 -13.27 16.75 6.28
C ASP A 219 -11.99 16.52 5.45
N PRO A 220 -11.03 15.74 5.96
CA PRO A 220 -9.84 15.39 5.18
C PRO A 220 -10.25 14.69 3.88
N GLN A 221 -9.63 15.07 2.76
CA GLN A 221 -9.93 14.42 1.48
C GLN A 221 -9.69 12.90 1.58
N PRO A 222 -10.57 12.08 0.97
CA PRO A 222 -10.30 10.65 0.88
C PRO A 222 -9.02 10.44 0.08
N ALA A 223 -7.98 9.89 0.73
CA ALA A 223 -6.72 9.63 0.08
C ALA A 223 -6.89 8.74 -1.16
N GLU A 224 -6.04 8.94 -2.17
CA GLU A 224 -6.06 8.09 -3.36
C GLU A 224 -5.88 6.61 -2.98
N PRO A 225 -6.64 5.70 -3.61
CA PRO A 225 -6.54 4.28 -3.31
C PRO A 225 -5.13 3.77 -3.61
N GLN A 226 -4.37 3.47 -2.56
CA GLN A 226 -3.05 2.87 -2.75
C GLN A 226 -3.19 1.41 -3.18
N THR A 227 -2.37 1.03 -4.15
CA THR A 227 -2.32 -0.35 -4.64
C THR A 227 -1.68 -1.26 -3.59
N ASN A 228 -2.48 -2.15 -3.01
CA ASN A 228 -1.99 -3.17 -2.10
C ASN A 228 -1.32 -4.31 -2.91
N TRP A 229 -0.01 -4.18 -3.11
CA TRP A 229 0.83 -5.15 -3.82
C TRP A 229 0.81 -6.55 -3.21
N LEU A 230 0.66 -6.68 -1.89
CA LEU A 230 0.59 -7.99 -1.22
C LEU A 230 -0.58 -8.81 -1.77
N ASN A 231 -1.74 -8.17 -1.88
CA ASN A 231 -2.95 -8.79 -2.37
C ASN A 231 -2.84 -9.14 -3.86
N ILE A 232 -2.20 -8.30 -4.68
CA ILE A 232 -1.91 -8.63 -6.08
C ILE A 232 -1.07 -9.91 -6.18
N PHE A 233 0.01 -10.00 -5.40
CA PHE A 233 0.88 -11.18 -5.43
C PHE A 233 0.17 -12.43 -4.95
N TYR A 234 -0.60 -12.36 -3.86
CA TYR A 234 -1.44 -13.49 -3.44
C TYR A 234 -2.46 -13.89 -4.50
N GLY A 235 -3.07 -12.91 -5.18
CA GLY A 235 -3.97 -13.16 -6.30
C GLY A 235 -3.31 -13.99 -7.40
N LEU A 236 -2.07 -13.68 -7.75
CA LEU A 236 -1.27 -14.43 -8.72
C LEU A 236 -0.90 -15.83 -8.22
N GLU A 237 -0.48 -15.98 -6.96
CA GLU A 237 -0.14 -17.27 -6.36
C GLU A 237 -1.33 -18.25 -6.43
N TRP A 238 -2.52 -17.79 -6.05
CA TRP A 238 -3.73 -18.60 -6.11
C TRP A 238 -4.06 -19.04 -7.54
N ALA A 239 -3.86 -18.17 -8.54
CA ALA A 239 -4.05 -18.52 -9.94
C ALA A 239 -3.08 -19.62 -10.40
N VAL A 240 -1.80 -19.54 -9.97
CA VAL A 240 -0.81 -20.58 -10.24
C VAL A 240 -1.21 -21.92 -9.61
N PHE A 241 -1.67 -21.93 -8.35
CA PHE A 241 -2.14 -23.15 -7.68
C PHE A 241 -3.39 -23.75 -8.33
N ALA A 242 -4.31 -22.92 -8.83
CA ALA A 242 -5.47 -23.37 -9.58
C ALA A 242 -5.07 -24.15 -10.84
N GLY A 243 -4.08 -23.65 -11.61
CA GLY A 243 -3.52 -24.35 -12.75
C GLY A 243 -2.76 -25.63 -12.36
N PHE A 244 -2.00 -25.57 -11.27
CA PHE A 244 -1.23 -26.70 -10.76
C PHE A 244 -2.10 -27.89 -10.34
N ALA A 245 -3.30 -27.65 -9.80
CA ALA A 245 -4.24 -28.72 -9.43
C ALA A 245 -4.69 -29.56 -10.64
N PHE A 246 -5.04 -28.92 -11.76
CA PHE A 246 -5.37 -29.62 -13.01
C PHE A 246 -4.17 -30.37 -13.58
N PHE A 247 -3.01 -29.72 -13.56
CA PHE A 247 -1.76 -30.35 -13.97
C PHE A 247 -1.45 -31.62 -13.14
N LEU A 248 -1.57 -31.56 -11.81
CA LEU A 248 -1.42 -32.73 -10.94
C LEU A 248 -2.41 -33.84 -11.26
N TRP A 249 -3.69 -33.51 -11.50
CA TRP A 249 -4.69 -34.49 -11.90
C TRP A 249 -4.30 -35.21 -13.19
N THR A 250 -3.95 -34.47 -14.26
CA THR A 250 -3.53 -35.07 -15.54
C THR A 250 -2.31 -35.97 -15.36
N ARG A 251 -1.37 -35.57 -14.50
CA ARG A 251 -0.15 -36.34 -14.22
C ARG A 251 -0.47 -37.66 -13.51
N LEU A 252 -1.32 -37.63 -12.49
CA LEU A 252 -1.70 -38.82 -11.72
C LEU A 252 -2.46 -39.84 -12.58
N VAL A 253 -3.39 -39.37 -13.43
CA VAL A 253 -4.07 -40.21 -14.43
C VAL A 253 -3.06 -40.84 -15.39
N SER A 254 -2.11 -40.05 -15.88
CA SER A 254 -1.06 -40.51 -16.80
C SER A 254 -0.17 -41.59 -16.18
N ASP A 255 0.18 -41.47 -14.90
CA ASP A 255 0.98 -42.46 -14.19
C ASP A 255 0.24 -43.78 -13.97
N ASP A 256 -1.05 -43.73 -13.64
CA ASP A 256 -1.90 -44.93 -13.50
C ASP A 256 -2.11 -45.65 -14.82
N TYR A 257 -2.28 -44.89 -15.92
CA TYR A 257 -2.32 -45.45 -17.27
C TYR A 257 -1.02 -46.20 -17.61
N LYS A 258 0.15 -45.58 -17.35
CA LYS A 258 1.46 -46.20 -17.58
C LYS A 258 1.67 -47.45 -16.72
N ARG A 259 1.17 -47.46 -15.47
CA ARG A 259 1.20 -48.65 -14.59
C ARG A 259 0.33 -49.80 -15.12
N THR A 260 -0.88 -49.48 -15.56
CA THR A 260 -1.83 -50.47 -16.12
C THR A 260 -1.28 -51.13 -17.40
N GLN A 261 -0.61 -50.36 -18.26
CA GLN A 261 0.08 -50.85 -19.45
C GLN A 261 1.22 -51.83 -19.10
N LYS A 262 2.04 -51.51 -18.08
CA LYS A 262 3.15 -52.37 -17.65
C LYS A 262 2.69 -53.66 -16.98
N GLY A 263 1.60 -53.64 -16.21
CA GLY A 263 1.04 -54.83 -15.56
C GLY A 263 0.58 -55.94 -16.53
N LYS A 264 0.41 -55.64 -17.83
CA LYS A 264 0.13 -56.63 -18.87
C LYS A 264 1.39 -57.32 -19.44
N ARG A 265 2.59 -56.83 -19.12
CA ARG A 265 3.88 -57.46 -19.48
C ARG A 265 4.46 -58.11 -18.23
N VAL A 266 4.45 -59.44 -18.16
CA VAL A 266 5.06 -60.20 -17.07
C VAL A 266 6.58 -60.06 -17.17
N THR A 267 7.21 -59.39 -16.20
CA THR A 267 8.68 -59.35 -16.05
C THR A 267 9.09 -59.37 -14.58
N LYS A 268 10.17 -60.11 -14.27
CA LYS A 268 10.82 -60.30 -12.95
C LYS A 268 11.00 -58.99 -12.15
N PRO A 269 11.08 -59.06 -10.80
CA PRO A 269 11.32 -57.90 -9.95
C PRO A 269 12.76 -57.41 -10.16
N GLN A 270 12.93 -56.40 -11.01
CA GLN A 270 14.10 -55.53 -10.93
C GLN A 270 13.80 -54.43 -9.92
N GLY A 271 14.82 -53.99 -9.18
CA GLY A 271 14.75 -52.90 -8.20
C GLY A 271 14.03 -51.66 -8.74
N ARG A 272 13.59 -50.78 -7.84
CA ARG A 272 12.68 -49.66 -8.15
C ARG A 272 13.31 -48.74 -9.21
N ARG A 273 12.89 -48.88 -10.48
CA ARG A 273 13.43 -48.07 -11.58
C ARG A 273 13.06 -46.60 -11.40
N LEU A 274 14.10 -45.77 -11.20
CA LEU A 274 14.04 -44.32 -11.14
C LEU A 274 13.51 -43.71 -12.46
N GLY A 275 13.01 -42.49 -12.39
CA GLY A 275 12.38 -41.76 -13.50
C GLY A 275 13.36 -40.99 -14.39
N GLY A 276 14.56 -40.69 -13.89
CA GLY A 276 15.63 -40.02 -14.63
C GLY A 276 17.01 -40.64 -14.36
N THR A 277 18.04 -40.04 -14.96
CA THR A 277 19.44 -40.45 -14.75
C THR A 277 19.94 -40.04 -13.36
N HIS A 278 21.01 -40.67 -12.87
CA HIS A 278 21.61 -40.32 -11.57
C HIS A 278 21.98 -38.83 -11.52
N ALA A 279 22.54 -38.29 -12.61
CA ALA A 279 22.89 -36.86 -12.71
C ALA A 279 21.65 -35.94 -12.63
N GLN A 280 20.55 -36.29 -13.31
CA GLN A 280 19.31 -35.50 -13.25
C GLN A 280 18.72 -35.47 -11.84
N ILE A 281 18.78 -36.61 -11.12
CA ILE A 281 18.27 -36.74 -9.76
C ILE A 281 19.15 -35.97 -8.78
N GLN A 282 20.48 -36.10 -8.89
CA GLN A 282 21.41 -35.32 -8.07
C GLN A 282 21.20 -33.81 -8.27
N ASN A 283 21.06 -33.36 -9.51
CA ASN A 283 20.77 -31.96 -9.81
C ASN A 283 19.44 -31.51 -9.18
N ALA A 284 18.38 -32.30 -9.32
CA ALA A 284 17.09 -31.98 -8.70
C ALA A 284 17.16 -31.97 -7.17
N ALA A 285 17.92 -32.89 -6.57
CA ALA A 285 18.13 -32.94 -5.12
C ALA A 285 18.92 -31.73 -4.61
N THR A 286 19.89 -31.23 -5.38
CA THR A 286 20.63 -30.00 -5.07
C THR A 286 19.70 -28.79 -5.12
N TRP A 287 18.89 -28.64 -6.17
CA TRP A 287 17.93 -27.54 -6.27
C TRP A 287 16.85 -27.58 -5.19
N PHE A 288 16.34 -28.78 -4.89
CA PHE A 288 15.45 -29.00 -3.75
C PHE A 288 16.07 -28.54 -2.44
N LYS A 289 17.33 -28.93 -2.17
CA LYS A 289 18.06 -28.48 -0.99
C LYS A 289 18.16 -26.96 -0.92
N ILE A 290 18.62 -26.32 -2.00
CA ILE A 290 18.74 -24.85 -2.05
C ILE A 290 17.39 -24.18 -1.77
N ALA A 291 16.33 -24.62 -2.46
CA ALA A 291 15.00 -24.06 -2.28
C ALA A 291 14.44 -24.28 -0.86
N ALA A 292 14.69 -25.45 -0.26
CA ALA A 292 14.27 -25.76 1.11
C ALA A 292 14.94 -24.82 2.13
N TYR A 293 16.25 -24.58 1.99
CA TYR A 293 16.98 -23.67 2.88
C TYR A 293 16.52 -22.22 2.71
N ILE A 294 16.41 -21.72 1.48
CA ILE A 294 15.95 -20.33 1.26
C ILE A 294 14.53 -20.14 1.80
N THR A 295 13.60 -21.02 1.43
CA THR A 295 12.20 -20.93 1.90
C THR A 295 12.12 -21.07 3.41
N GLY A 296 12.92 -21.96 4.01
CA GLY A 296 13.00 -22.13 5.46
C GLY A 296 13.51 -20.90 6.20
N VAL A 297 14.56 -20.25 5.69
CA VAL A 297 15.08 -19.00 6.27
C VAL A 297 14.03 -17.90 6.19
N PHE A 298 13.40 -17.70 5.02
CA PHE A 298 12.34 -16.71 4.85
C PHE A 298 11.12 -17.00 5.73
N LEU A 299 10.75 -18.27 5.93
CA LEU A 299 9.67 -18.64 6.84
C LEU A 299 10.00 -18.26 8.29
N LEU A 300 11.25 -18.45 8.73
CA LEU A 300 11.69 -18.04 10.06
C LEU A 300 11.72 -16.52 10.21
N LEU A 301 12.17 -15.79 9.18
CA LEU A 301 12.08 -14.33 9.15
C LEU A 301 10.62 -13.87 9.27
N LEU A 302 9.72 -14.47 8.49
CA LEU A 302 8.29 -14.18 8.56
C LEU A 302 7.74 -14.43 9.96
N VAL A 303 8.10 -15.52 10.64
CA VAL A 303 7.68 -15.77 12.04
C VAL A 303 8.15 -14.65 12.99
N VAL A 304 9.41 -14.20 12.84
CA VAL A 304 9.95 -13.09 13.63
C VAL A 304 9.16 -11.80 13.35
N GLU A 305 8.88 -11.50 12.09
CA GLU A 305 8.16 -10.30 11.69
C GLU A 305 6.69 -10.31 12.08
N MET A 306 6.01 -11.45 12.02
CA MET A 306 4.64 -11.58 12.53
C MET A 306 4.60 -11.37 14.03
N THR A 307 5.64 -11.81 14.75
CA THR A 307 5.77 -11.55 16.19
C THR A 307 6.01 -10.07 16.46
N ALA A 308 6.87 -9.41 15.67
CA ALA A 308 7.10 -7.96 15.76
C ALA A 308 5.82 -7.16 15.49
N LYS A 309 5.14 -7.45 14.38
CA LYS A 309 3.95 -6.73 13.92
C LYS A 309 2.76 -6.91 14.85
N TYR A 310 2.40 -8.15 15.17
CA TYR A 310 1.19 -8.43 15.97
C TYR A 310 1.45 -8.47 17.47
N GLY A 311 2.68 -8.75 17.90
CA GLY A 311 3.05 -8.79 19.31
C GLY A 311 3.49 -7.44 19.87
N PHE A 312 4.20 -6.63 19.07
CA PHE A 312 4.79 -5.37 19.51
C PHE A 312 4.30 -4.15 18.72
N GLY A 313 3.46 -4.33 17.69
CA GLY A 313 2.93 -3.22 16.89
C GLY A 313 3.99 -2.53 16.03
N VAL A 314 5.06 -3.23 15.66
CA VAL A 314 6.17 -2.65 14.87
C VAL A 314 6.49 -3.48 13.62
N GLU A 315 6.99 -2.83 12.58
CA GLU A 315 7.45 -3.46 11.35
C GLU A 315 8.81 -2.93 10.89
N LEU A 316 9.55 -3.74 10.13
CA LEU A 316 10.90 -3.41 9.72
C LEU A 316 10.87 -2.56 8.44
N VAL A 317 11.46 -1.37 8.51
CA VAL A 317 11.44 -0.38 7.43
C VAL A 317 12.85 0.16 7.20
N ALA A 318 13.25 0.26 5.93
CA ALA A 318 14.47 0.96 5.50
C ALA A 318 14.10 2.31 4.88
N GLY A 319 14.71 3.40 5.34
CA GLY A 319 14.30 4.75 4.96
C GLY A 319 13.02 5.19 5.67
N GLY A 320 12.44 6.29 5.19
CA GLY A 320 11.21 6.88 5.72
C GLY A 320 11.45 7.85 6.88
N THR A 321 10.40 8.57 7.24
CA THR A 321 10.40 9.57 8.30
C THR A 321 9.24 9.27 9.23
N LEU A 322 9.48 9.25 10.53
CA LEU A 322 8.40 9.14 11.52
C LEU A 322 7.59 10.44 11.53
N TYR A 323 6.34 10.38 11.98
CA TYR A 323 5.49 11.57 12.06
C TYR A 323 5.98 12.64 13.06
N ASP A 324 6.93 12.30 13.92
CA ASP A 324 7.64 13.27 14.78
C ASP A 324 8.80 13.99 14.06
N GLY A 325 8.97 13.76 12.75
CA GLY A 325 10.04 14.32 11.92
C GLY A 325 11.37 13.55 11.99
N THR A 326 11.46 12.50 12.81
CA THR A 326 12.69 11.70 12.93
C THR A 326 12.94 10.89 11.66
N SER A 327 14.08 11.09 11.00
CA SER A 327 14.46 10.27 9.85
C SER A 327 14.93 8.88 10.27
N ASN A 328 14.52 7.86 9.52
CA ASN A 328 14.93 6.47 9.73
C ASN A 328 15.80 5.99 8.57
N ALA A 329 16.96 5.40 8.89
CA ALA A 329 17.76 4.69 7.88
C ALA A 329 17.35 3.22 7.77
N LEU A 330 17.20 2.54 8.91
CA LEU A 330 16.76 1.14 9.02
C LEU A 330 16.34 0.90 10.47
N GLY A 331 15.11 0.47 10.69
CA GLY A 331 14.59 0.30 12.04
C GLY A 331 13.25 -0.42 12.09
N PHE A 332 12.89 -0.88 13.29
CA PHE A 332 11.53 -1.30 13.61
C PHE A 332 10.72 -0.05 13.96
N LEU A 333 9.75 0.28 13.12
CA LEU A 333 8.89 1.45 13.28
C LEU A 333 7.48 1.01 13.69
N PRO A 334 6.73 1.84 14.44
CA PRO A 334 5.33 1.57 14.71
C PRO A 334 4.56 1.35 13.40
N VAL A 335 3.70 0.33 13.40
CA VAL A 335 2.76 0.10 12.29
C VAL A 335 1.90 1.36 12.17
N ASP A 336 1.86 1.95 10.98
CA ASP A 336 1.16 3.21 10.68
C ASP A 336 1.74 4.45 11.41
N GLY A 337 3.04 4.46 11.73
CA GLY A 337 3.71 5.58 12.44
C GLY A 337 4.79 6.31 11.63
N TYR A 338 4.84 6.10 10.31
CA TYR A 338 5.88 6.64 9.45
C TYR A 338 5.34 6.90 8.04
N ASP A 339 5.99 7.83 7.34
CA ASP A 339 5.75 8.10 5.91
C ASP A 339 6.97 7.74 5.07
N GLY A 340 6.70 7.27 3.85
CA GLY A 340 7.70 6.80 2.90
C GLY A 340 8.49 5.57 3.37
N GLY A 341 9.69 5.39 2.79
CA GLY A 341 10.56 4.25 3.07
C GLY A 341 10.15 2.94 2.38
N PHE A 342 11.01 1.94 2.51
CA PHE A 342 10.83 0.59 1.98
C PHE A 342 10.46 -0.37 3.12
N ASN A 343 9.21 -0.83 3.14
CA ASN A 343 8.73 -1.79 4.12
C ASN A 343 9.34 -3.18 3.86
N ILE A 344 10.39 -3.52 4.61
CA ILE A 344 11.11 -4.79 4.51
C ILE A 344 10.21 -5.95 4.96
N THR A 345 9.35 -5.72 5.94
CA THR A 345 8.39 -6.72 6.41
C THR A 345 7.40 -7.14 5.34
N LEU A 346 6.91 -6.19 4.54
CA LEU A 346 6.11 -6.49 3.36
C LEU A 346 6.94 -7.25 2.30
N ALA A 347 8.18 -6.81 2.05
CA ALA A 347 9.05 -7.44 1.06
C ALA A 347 9.40 -8.90 1.42
N ILE A 348 9.64 -9.21 2.69
CA ILE A 348 9.92 -10.56 3.17
C ILE A 348 8.70 -11.47 2.99
N GLN A 349 7.49 -10.97 3.27
CA GLN A 349 6.24 -11.72 3.04
C GLN A 349 6.06 -12.09 1.57
N ILE A 350 6.23 -11.12 0.67
CA ILE A 350 6.13 -11.33 -0.78
C ILE A 350 7.22 -12.32 -1.25
N ALA A 351 8.46 -12.11 -0.82
CA ALA A 351 9.59 -12.96 -1.20
C ALA A 351 9.40 -14.40 -0.73
N HIS A 352 8.91 -14.62 0.50
CA HIS A 352 8.65 -15.95 1.03
C HIS A 352 7.62 -16.71 0.17
N GLY A 353 6.50 -16.07 -0.19
CA GLY A 353 5.45 -16.68 -1.01
C GLY A 353 5.98 -17.17 -2.36
N TRP A 354 6.73 -16.34 -3.08
CA TRP A 354 7.35 -16.73 -4.35
C TRP A 354 8.43 -17.80 -4.19
N MET A 355 9.26 -17.73 -3.14
CA MET A 355 10.22 -18.79 -2.84
C MET A 355 9.53 -20.12 -2.53
N TYR A 356 8.35 -20.08 -1.89
CA TYR A 356 7.54 -21.27 -1.66
C TYR A 356 7.00 -21.87 -2.97
N VAL A 357 6.54 -21.05 -3.92
CA VAL A 357 6.15 -21.53 -5.26
C VAL A 357 7.33 -22.23 -5.95
N LEU A 358 8.53 -21.63 -5.92
CA LEU A 358 9.75 -22.25 -6.48
C LEU A 358 10.12 -23.55 -5.74
N TYR A 359 9.97 -23.59 -4.42
CA TYR A 359 10.16 -24.77 -3.62
C TYR A 359 9.21 -25.91 -4.04
N LEU A 360 7.92 -25.64 -4.22
CA LEU A 360 6.95 -26.62 -4.70
C LEU A 360 7.28 -27.16 -6.10
N LEU A 361 7.83 -26.33 -6.99
CA LEU A 361 8.32 -26.78 -8.30
C LEU A 361 9.52 -27.73 -8.18
N CYS A 362 10.47 -27.43 -7.29
CA CYS A 362 11.60 -28.30 -6.98
C CYS A 362 11.15 -29.63 -6.35
N ASP A 363 10.24 -29.59 -5.38
CA ASP A 363 9.61 -30.74 -4.73
C ASP A 363 8.95 -31.65 -5.76
N PHE A 364 8.14 -31.05 -6.64
CA PHE A 364 7.45 -31.77 -7.69
C PHE A 364 8.42 -32.42 -8.69
N ARG A 365 9.47 -31.70 -9.10
CA ARG A 365 10.51 -32.22 -10.00
C ARG A 365 11.23 -33.41 -9.38
N LEU A 366 11.67 -33.29 -8.13
CA LEU A 366 12.34 -34.36 -7.40
C LEU A 366 11.40 -35.57 -7.22
N TRP A 367 10.17 -35.32 -6.77
CA TRP A 367 9.13 -36.35 -6.64
C TRP A 367 8.89 -37.12 -7.95
N MET A 368 8.84 -36.41 -9.07
CA MET A 368 8.64 -37.01 -10.38
C MET A 368 9.80 -37.93 -10.77
N LEU A 369 11.04 -37.47 -10.57
CA LEU A 369 12.24 -38.24 -10.91
C LEU A 369 12.43 -39.45 -9.99
N MET A 370 12.10 -39.32 -8.71
CA MET A 370 12.16 -40.44 -7.75
C MET A 370 10.99 -41.42 -7.92
N ARG A 371 9.90 -40.99 -8.57
CA ARG A 371 8.66 -41.77 -8.76
C ARG A 371 8.05 -42.21 -7.43
N TRP A 372 8.14 -41.34 -6.42
CA TRP A 372 7.55 -41.59 -5.11
C TRP A 372 6.02 -41.63 -5.18
N LYS A 373 5.40 -42.16 -4.12
CA LYS A 373 3.94 -42.11 -3.96
C LYS A 373 3.50 -40.67 -3.66
N PHE A 374 2.26 -40.33 -4.01
CA PHE A 374 1.72 -38.98 -3.83
C PHE A 374 1.81 -38.42 -2.39
N PRO A 375 1.55 -39.19 -1.31
CA PRO A 375 1.69 -38.66 0.06
C PRO A 375 3.10 -38.13 0.39
N ARG A 376 4.12 -38.58 -0.35
CA ARG A 376 5.47 -38.07 -0.20
C ARG A 376 5.60 -36.63 -0.68
N LEU A 377 4.90 -36.25 -1.76
CA LEU A 377 4.86 -34.87 -2.25
C LEU A 377 4.23 -33.93 -1.22
N LEU A 378 3.13 -34.37 -0.57
CA LEU A 378 2.50 -33.62 0.52
C LEU A 378 3.45 -33.41 1.71
N PHE A 379 4.14 -34.48 2.14
CA PHE A 379 5.08 -34.39 3.25
C PHE A 379 6.25 -33.43 2.98
N ILE A 380 6.81 -33.45 1.77
CA ILE A 380 7.89 -32.52 1.43
C ILE A 380 7.38 -31.08 1.32
N ALA A 381 6.22 -30.88 0.68
CA ALA A 381 5.59 -29.56 0.56
C ALA A 381 5.29 -28.88 1.91
N LEU A 382 4.97 -29.66 2.95
CA LEU A 382 4.77 -29.15 4.32
C LEU A 382 6.04 -28.51 4.91
N GLY A 383 7.22 -28.86 4.39
CA GLY A 383 8.49 -28.28 4.80
C GLY A 383 8.54 -26.76 4.62
N GLY A 384 7.84 -26.22 3.62
CA GLY A 384 7.81 -24.78 3.35
C GLY A 384 6.77 -23.99 4.16
N VAL A 385 5.92 -24.65 4.96
CA VAL A 385 4.81 -24.01 5.70
C VAL A 385 4.96 -24.16 7.22
N VAL A 386 5.54 -25.27 7.68
CA VAL A 386 5.75 -25.51 9.12
C VAL A 386 7.13 -25.00 9.53
N PRO A 387 7.24 -24.09 10.51
CA PRO A 387 8.53 -23.56 10.96
C PRO A 387 9.52 -24.68 11.32
N PHE A 388 10.78 -24.50 10.93
CA PHE A 388 11.88 -25.46 11.08
C PHE A 388 11.75 -26.79 10.30
N LEU A 389 10.56 -27.14 9.81
CA LEU A 389 10.33 -28.43 9.15
C LEU A 389 11.10 -28.56 7.83
N SER A 390 11.30 -27.46 7.11
CA SER A 390 12.11 -27.41 5.87
C SER A 390 13.48 -28.05 6.04
N PHE A 391 14.21 -27.71 7.10
CA PHE A 391 15.56 -28.21 7.37
C PHE A 391 15.55 -29.71 7.72
N TYR A 392 14.56 -30.14 8.51
CA TYR A 392 14.41 -31.57 8.85
C TYR A 392 14.05 -32.40 7.62
N VAL A 393 13.06 -31.94 6.85
CA VAL A 393 12.61 -32.58 5.62
C VAL A 393 13.76 -32.64 4.63
N GLU A 394 14.46 -31.52 4.37
CA GLU A 394 15.61 -31.48 3.48
C GLU A 394 16.63 -32.57 3.83
N SER A 395 17.09 -32.61 5.09
CA SER A 395 18.15 -33.54 5.51
C SER A 395 17.72 -34.99 5.36
N LYS A 396 16.46 -35.30 5.71
CA LYS A 396 15.88 -36.64 5.59
C LYS A 396 15.72 -37.06 4.12
N ILE A 397 15.14 -36.18 3.30
CA ILE A 397 14.90 -36.44 1.88
C ILE A 397 16.23 -36.61 1.15
N HIS A 398 17.22 -35.74 1.41
CA HIS A 398 18.51 -35.81 0.75
C HIS A 398 19.22 -37.14 1.02
N ARG A 399 19.25 -37.59 2.28
CA ARG A 399 19.84 -38.89 2.65
C ARG A 399 19.13 -40.07 1.99
N GLU A 400 17.80 -40.01 1.91
CA GLU A 400 17.02 -41.07 1.26
C GLU A 400 17.23 -41.10 -0.26
N VAL A 401 17.34 -39.93 -0.90
CA VAL A 401 17.68 -39.84 -2.33
C VAL A 401 19.04 -40.46 -2.61
N GLN A 402 20.08 -40.15 -1.83
CA GLN A 402 21.40 -40.73 -2.05
C GLN A 402 21.38 -42.26 -1.91
N ARG A 403 20.73 -42.79 -0.86
CA ARG A 403 20.55 -44.23 -0.67
C ARG A 403 19.81 -44.89 -1.84
N GLU A 404 18.70 -44.30 -2.28
CA GLU A 404 17.93 -44.85 -3.41
C GLU A 404 18.70 -44.79 -4.74
N ILE A 405 19.63 -43.85 -4.93
CA ILE A 405 20.52 -43.79 -6.09
C ILE A 405 21.58 -44.89 -6.03
N GLU A 406 22.16 -45.14 -4.84
CA GLU A 406 23.16 -46.20 -4.62
C GLU A 406 22.56 -47.59 -4.83
N ASP A 407 21.32 -47.80 -4.36
CA ASP A 407 20.59 -49.07 -4.48
C ASP A 407 20.01 -49.30 -5.89
N ALA A 408 19.90 -48.25 -6.71
CA ALA A 408 19.36 -48.35 -8.05
C ALA A 408 20.45 -48.77 -9.06
N PRO A 409 20.25 -49.84 -9.85
CA PRO A 409 21.15 -50.14 -10.95
C PRO A 409 21.17 -48.96 -11.93
N ALA A 410 22.36 -48.45 -12.24
CA ALA A 410 22.56 -47.25 -13.05
C ALA A 410 21.66 -47.26 -14.28
N ALA A 411 20.74 -46.30 -14.37
CA ALA A 411 19.82 -46.20 -15.49
C ALA A 411 20.62 -45.98 -16.79
N GLU A 412 20.52 -46.92 -17.74
CA GLU A 412 21.06 -46.74 -19.10
C GLU A 412 20.59 -45.40 -19.67
N LYS A 413 21.54 -44.61 -20.18
CA LYS A 413 21.27 -43.37 -20.92
C LYS A 413 20.28 -43.69 -22.03
N ARG A 414 19.03 -43.24 -21.89
CA ARG A 414 18.11 -43.15 -23.02
C ARG A 414 18.44 -41.85 -23.75
N TYR A 415 19.19 -42.00 -24.84
CA TYR A 415 19.55 -41.05 -25.90
C TYR A 415 19.51 -39.56 -25.52
#